data_AF-A0A844U363-F1
#
_entry.id   AF-A0A844U363-F1
#
_cell.length_a   1.000
_cell.length_b   1.000
_cell.length_c   1.000
_cell.angle_alpha   90.00
_cell.angle_beta   90.00
_cell.angle_gamma   90.00
#
_symmetry.space_group_name_H-M   'P 1'
#
loop_
_entity.id
_entity.type
_entity.pdbx_description
1 polymer ?
#
loop_
_entity_poly.entity_id
_entity_poly.type
_entity_poly.pdbx_seq_one_letter_code
_entity_poly.pdbx_strand_id
1 'polypeptide(L)'
;IYPQVKVTIDNIQIGDTIDDNSYSHDGYRYHDIFHFTFAAMLDWSPCTRSMMRRKRKSNFNIDRIEDGARAAITEECISLMIFSRAKNKEFFKNIDDIDLDLLSLIKEMTTPFEVESRTIDDWKKAIYEAYRVFRLLLLHKGGQVLFDTTNK
;
A
#
# COMPACT_ATOMS: atom_id res chain seq x y z
N ILE A 1 -19.26 18.46 1.86
CA ILE A 1 -18.09 18.19 0.98
C ILE A 1 -17.26 17.14 1.69
N TYR A 2 -17.06 15.98 1.07
CA TYR A 2 -16.21 14.93 1.63
C TYR A 2 -14.73 15.32 1.38
N PRO A 3 -13.84 15.18 2.37
CA PRO A 3 -12.43 15.47 2.18
C PRO A 3 -11.83 14.50 1.15
N GLN A 4 -11.05 15.06 0.22
CA GLN A 4 -10.45 14.32 -0.88
C GLN A 4 -8.94 14.52 -0.91
N VAL A 5 -8.24 13.53 -1.44
CA VAL A 5 -6.78 13.54 -1.65
C VAL A 5 -6.49 13.27 -3.12
N LYS A 6 -5.43 13.91 -3.62
CA LYS A 6 -4.82 13.63 -4.91
C LYS A 6 -3.35 13.33 -4.68
N VAL A 7 -2.84 12.32 -5.36
CA VAL A 7 -1.41 12.02 -5.36
C VAL A 7 -0.78 12.63 -6.60
N THR A 8 0.36 13.30 -6.43
CA THR A 8 1.13 13.88 -7.54
C THR A 8 2.60 13.51 -7.44
N ILE A 9 3.21 13.19 -8.58
CA ILE A 9 4.66 13.06 -8.76
C ILE A 9 5.08 14.15 -9.74
N ASP A 10 6.05 14.99 -9.37
CA ASP A 10 6.50 16.13 -10.19
C ASP A 10 5.34 17.02 -10.68
N ASN A 11 4.36 17.28 -9.81
CA ASN A 11 3.11 18.01 -10.09
C ASN A 11 2.16 17.34 -11.11
N ILE A 12 2.44 16.11 -11.53
CA ILE A 12 1.57 15.32 -12.39
C ILE A 12 0.74 14.41 -11.50
N GLN A 13 -0.60 14.51 -11.61
CA GLN A 13 -1.49 13.60 -10.89
C GLN A 13 -1.28 12.15 -11.36
N ILE A 14 -1.15 11.25 -10.39
CA ILE A 14 -1.17 9.80 -10.60
C ILE A 14 -2.38 9.22 -9.87
N GLY A 15 -2.95 8.15 -10.43
CA GLY A 15 -4.20 7.58 -9.91
C GLY A 15 -5.38 8.56 -9.92
N ASP A 16 -6.40 8.22 -9.15
CA ASP A 16 -7.65 8.96 -9.07
C ASP A 16 -7.66 9.95 -7.89
N THR A 17 -8.70 10.77 -7.82
CA THR A 17 -8.98 11.56 -6.61
C THR A 17 -9.77 10.71 -5.64
N ILE A 18 -9.30 10.58 -4.41
CA ILE A 18 -9.77 9.57 -3.46
C ILE A 18 -10.41 10.26 -2.25
N ASP A 19 -11.52 9.71 -1.77
CA ASP A 19 -12.09 10.02 -0.45
C ASP A 19 -12.11 8.77 0.45
N ASP A 20 -12.72 8.87 1.63
CA ASP A 20 -12.72 7.76 2.59
C ASP A 20 -13.65 6.60 2.16
N ASN A 21 -14.52 6.78 1.16
CA ASN A 21 -15.55 5.80 0.72
C ASN A 21 -16.32 5.15 1.90
N SER A 22 -16.62 5.93 2.93
CA SER A 22 -17.15 5.46 4.21
C SER A 22 -18.21 6.42 4.76
N TYR A 23 -19.15 5.90 5.55
CA TYR A 23 -20.13 6.72 6.29
C TYR A 23 -19.46 7.61 7.35
N SER A 24 -18.19 7.35 7.67
CA SER A 24 -17.39 8.06 8.67
C SER A 24 -16.06 8.50 8.08
N HIS A 25 -15.52 9.61 8.59
CA HIS A 25 -14.21 10.09 8.17
C HIS A 25 -13.08 9.34 8.88
N ASP A 26 -12.76 8.13 8.42
CA ASP A 26 -11.72 7.28 9.03
C ASP A 26 -10.32 7.43 8.41
N GLY A 27 -10.18 8.31 7.41
CA GLY A 27 -8.89 8.64 6.82
C GLY A 27 -8.41 7.66 5.75
N TYR A 28 -9.24 6.70 5.32
CA TYR A 28 -8.89 5.76 4.26
C TYR A 28 -8.49 6.46 2.93
N ARG A 29 -8.84 7.73 2.73
CA ARG A 29 -8.35 8.53 1.58
C ARG A 29 -6.83 8.63 1.43
N TYR A 30 -6.04 8.29 2.46
CA TYR A 30 -4.58 8.24 2.38
C TYR A 30 -4.01 6.82 2.11
N HIS A 31 -4.85 5.82 1.83
CA HIS A 31 -4.42 4.42 1.70
C HIS A 31 -3.40 4.15 0.59
N ASP A 32 -3.35 4.99 -0.45
CA ASP A 32 -2.34 4.88 -1.52
C ASP A 32 -0.90 4.82 -0.98
N ILE A 33 -0.65 5.36 0.23
CA ILE A 33 0.64 5.23 0.89
C ILE A 33 1.09 3.78 1.07
N PHE A 34 0.15 2.85 1.28
CA PHE A 34 0.44 1.42 1.41
C PHE A 34 1.06 0.89 0.11
N HIS A 35 0.46 1.21 -1.04
CA HIS A 35 0.94 0.79 -2.34
C HIS A 35 2.35 1.30 -2.62
N PHE A 36 2.61 2.59 -2.38
CA PHE A 36 3.92 3.17 -2.61
C PHE A 36 4.98 2.61 -1.66
N THR A 37 4.62 2.37 -0.39
CA THR A 37 5.55 1.74 0.56
C THR A 37 5.87 0.29 0.15
N PHE A 38 4.89 -0.49 -0.32
CA PHE A 38 5.14 -1.84 -0.82
C PHE A 38 6.01 -1.83 -2.07
N ALA A 39 5.77 -0.89 -3.00
CA ALA A 39 6.62 -0.71 -4.17
C ALA A 39 8.08 -0.46 -3.76
N ALA A 40 8.31 0.42 -2.77
CA ALA A 40 9.63 0.82 -2.36
C ALA A 40 10.37 -0.25 -1.54
N MET A 41 9.69 -0.85 -0.55
CA MET A 41 10.32 -1.76 0.40
C MET A 41 10.30 -3.22 -0.05
N LEU A 42 9.23 -3.66 -0.73
CA LEU A 42 9.04 -5.05 -1.12
C LEU A 42 9.38 -5.34 -2.59
N ASP A 43 9.71 -4.29 -3.37
CA ASP A 43 9.84 -4.35 -4.83
C ASP A 43 8.56 -4.81 -5.55
N TRP A 44 7.40 -4.67 -4.88
CA TRP A 44 6.14 -5.18 -5.40
C TRP A 44 4.99 -4.23 -5.09
N SER A 45 4.35 -3.75 -6.15
CA SER A 45 3.06 -3.06 -6.09
C SER A 45 2.48 -2.97 -7.51
N PRO A 46 1.65 -3.93 -7.95
CA PRO A 46 0.85 -3.79 -9.16
C PRO A 46 0.00 -2.52 -9.18
N CYS A 47 -0.53 -2.06 -8.03
CA CYS A 47 -1.31 -0.82 -7.94
C CYS A 47 -0.45 0.41 -8.24
N THR A 48 0.73 0.55 -7.62
CA THR A 48 1.67 1.64 -7.92
C THR A 48 2.06 1.66 -9.38
N ARG A 49 2.42 0.50 -9.96
CA ARG A 49 2.78 0.40 -11.38
C ARG A 49 1.60 0.79 -12.28
N SER A 50 0.38 0.44 -11.92
CA SER A 50 -0.83 0.85 -12.66
C SER A 50 -1.05 2.37 -12.58
N MET A 51 -1.06 2.94 -11.37
CA MET A 51 -1.25 4.38 -11.13
C MET A 51 -0.21 5.24 -11.86
N MET A 52 1.05 4.79 -11.89
CA MET A 52 2.15 5.47 -12.58
C MET A 52 2.23 5.16 -14.08
N ARG A 53 1.34 4.31 -14.62
CA ARG A 53 1.37 3.83 -16.02
C ARG A 53 2.69 3.14 -16.39
N ARG A 54 3.27 2.38 -15.46
CA ARG A 54 4.55 1.67 -15.55
C ARG A 54 4.44 0.14 -15.52
N LYS A 55 3.27 -0.41 -15.83
CA LYS A 55 3.11 -1.86 -16.04
C LYS A 55 4.12 -2.38 -17.09
N ARG A 56 4.67 -3.57 -16.87
CA ARG A 56 5.73 -4.20 -17.67
C ARG A 56 5.19 -4.87 -18.93
N LYS A 57 4.47 -4.10 -19.75
CA LYS A 57 3.74 -4.54 -20.96
C LYS A 57 4.61 -5.17 -22.05
N SER A 58 5.93 -4.94 -22.02
CA SER A 58 6.87 -5.56 -22.96
C SER A 58 6.97 -7.08 -22.78
N ASN A 59 6.65 -7.60 -21.61
CA ASN A 59 6.57 -9.04 -21.36
C ASN A 59 5.12 -9.41 -21.02
N PHE A 60 4.46 -10.10 -21.95
CA PHE A 60 3.05 -10.48 -21.83
C PHE A 60 2.74 -11.26 -20.54
N ASN A 61 3.62 -12.18 -20.13
CA ASN A 61 3.38 -12.99 -18.94
C ASN A 61 3.49 -12.15 -17.66
N ILE A 62 4.49 -11.28 -17.58
CA ILE A 62 4.65 -10.37 -16.43
C ILE A 62 3.46 -9.39 -16.35
N ASP A 63 3.06 -8.79 -17.47
CA ASP A 63 1.92 -7.85 -17.50
C ASP A 63 0.60 -8.50 -17.08
N ARG A 64 0.39 -9.77 -17.47
CA ARG A 64 -0.82 -10.52 -17.17
C ARG A 64 -0.85 -11.07 -15.74
N ILE A 65 0.30 -11.46 -15.19
CA ILE A 65 0.39 -12.17 -13.90
C ILE A 65 0.75 -11.19 -12.79
N GLU A 66 1.92 -10.57 -12.87
CA GLU A 66 2.50 -9.75 -11.79
C GLU A 66 1.92 -8.33 -11.74
N ASP A 67 1.60 -7.76 -12.90
CA ASP A 67 0.98 -6.43 -13.01
C ASP A 67 -0.51 -6.52 -13.38
N GLY A 68 -1.06 -7.73 -13.38
CA GLY A 68 -2.41 -8.05 -13.81
C GLY A 68 -3.47 -7.79 -12.75
N ALA A 69 -4.73 -7.98 -13.14
CA ALA A 69 -5.88 -7.73 -12.26
C ALA A 69 -5.83 -8.54 -10.96
N ARG A 70 -5.40 -9.81 -11.01
CA ARG A 70 -5.31 -10.66 -9.82
C ARG A 70 -4.31 -10.11 -8.80
N ALA A 71 -3.13 -9.68 -9.26
CA ALA A 71 -2.11 -9.09 -8.39
C ALA A 71 -2.59 -7.77 -7.77
N ALA A 72 -3.19 -6.88 -8.58
CA ALA A 72 -3.75 -5.62 -8.11
C ALA A 72 -4.86 -5.83 -7.06
N ILE A 73 -5.84 -6.71 -7.33
CA ILE A 73 -6.91 -7.03 -6.38
C ILE A 73 -6.35 -7.63 -5.09
N THR A 74 -5.33 -8.48 -5.17
CA THR A 74 -4.66 -9.01 -3.98
C THR A 74 -4.02 -7.89 -3.15
N GLU A 75 -3.32 -6.94 -3.78
CA GLU A 75 -2.70 -5.80 -3.09
C GLU A 75 -3.74 -4.87 -2.45
N GLU A 76 -4.83 -4.56 -3.14
CA GLU A 76 -5.97 -3.79 -2.61
C GLU A 76 -6.59 -4.49 -1.39
N CYS A 77 -6.80 -5.80 -1.48
CA CYS A 77 -7.36 -6.60 -0.39
C CYS A 77 -6.44 -6.57 0.83
N ILE A 78 -5.12 -6.73 0.63
CA ILE A 78 -4.12 -6.60 1.71
C ILE A 78 -4.20 -5.22 2.36
N SER A 79 -4.26 -4.16 1.56
CA SER A 79 -4.35 -2.76 2.01
C SER A 79 -5.61 -2.53 2.87
N LEU A 80 -6.75 -3.06 2.44
CA LEU A 80 -8.01 -2.98 3.19
C LEU A 80 -7.97 -3.82 4.49
N MET A 81 -7.39 -5.02 4.44
CA MET A 81 -7.25 -5.91 5.61
C MET A 81 -6.36 -5.29 6.69
N ILE A 82 -5.20 -4.75 6.32
CA ILE A 82 -4.32 -4.09 7.28
C ILE A 82 -4.99 -2.85 7.85
N PHE A 83 -5.73 -2.07 7.04
CA PHE A 83 -6.48 -0.90 7.50
C PHE A 83 -7.55 -1.25 8.51
N SER A 84 -8.36 -2.26 8.20
CA SER A 84 -9.39 -2.76 9.10
C SER A 84 -8.81 -3.20 10.44
N ARG A 85 -7.66 -3.89 10.43
CA ARG A 85 -6.97 -4.31 11.65
C ARG A 85 -6.41 -3.13 12.45
N ALA A 86 -5.83 -2.17 11.75
CA ALA A 86 -5.15 -1.02 12.35
C ALA A 86 -6.13 -0.02 13.00
N LYS A 87 -7.35 0.11 12.46
CA LYS A 87 -8.40 0.99 12.98
C LYS A 87 -8.73 0.70 14.46
N ASN A 88 -8.64 -0.57 14.87
CA ASN A 88 -8.88 -1.00 16.25
C ASN A 88 -7.62 -0.95 17.15
N LYS A 89 -6.46 -0.57 16.61
CA LYS A 89 -5.15 -0.60 17.28
C LYS A 89 -4.40 0.75 17.19
N GLU A 90 -5.13 1.86 17.19
CA GLU A 90 -4.58 3.22 17.04
C GLU A 90 -3.61 3.37 15.85
N PHE A 91 -3.91 2.69 14.73
CA PHE A 91 -3.03 2.66 13.55
C PHE A 91 -1.58 2.25 13.86
N PHE A 92 -1.39 1.29 14.78
CA PHE A 92 -0.09 0.77 15.22
C PHE A 92 0.86 1.84 15.79
N LYS A 93 0.33 2.86 16.48
CA LYS A 93 1.11 3.99 17.02
C LYS A 93 2.19 3.57 18.04
N ASN A 94 1.95 2.53 18.83
CA ASN A 94 2.81 2.10 19.94
C ASN A 94 2.90 0.57 20.10
N ILE A 95 2.51 -0.21 19.09
CA ILE A 95 2.29 -1.66 19.24
C ILE A 95 3.18 -2.42 18.27
N ASP A 96 3.95 -3.35 18.82
CA ASP A 96 4.88 -4.23 18.09
C ASP A 96 4.23 -5.56 17.65
N ASP A 97 2.94 -5.50 17.33
CA ASP A 97 2.04 -6.66 17.32
C ASP A 97 1.06 -6.60 16.13
N ILE A 98 1.61 -6.51 14.91
CA ILE A 98 0.89 -7.02 13.75
C ILE A 98 0.80 -8.53 13.95
N ASP A 99 -0.43 -9.01 14.09
CA ASP A 99 -0.71 -10.38 14.43
C ASP A 99 -0.15 -11.34 13.37
N LEU A 100 0.46 -12.42 13.84
CA LEU A 100 1.11 -13.41 12.98
C LEU A 100 0.13 -14.09 12.02
N ASP A 101 -1.15 -14.20 12.38
CA ASP A 101 -2.20 -14.75 11.53
C ASP A 101 -2.42 -13.87 10.29
N LEU A 102 -2.47 -12.54 10.45
CA LEU A 102 -2.58 -11.58 9.36
C LEU A 102 -1.35 -11.64 8.45
N LEU A 103 -0.15 -11.66 9.03
CA LEU A 103 1.09 -11.76 8.25
C LEU A 103 1.19 -13.09 7.48
N SER A 104 0.77 -14.19 8.10
CA SER A 104 0.73 -15.51 7.46
C SER A 104 -0.26 -15.54 6.30
N LEU A 105 -1.44 -14.94 6.47
CA LEU A 105 -2.42 -14.81 5.41
C LEU A 105 -1.92 -13.94 4.25
N ILE A 106 -1.27 -12.81 4.53
CA ILE A 106 -0.63 -11.98 3.50
C ILE A 106 0.41 -12.80 2.72
N LYS A 107 1.24 -13.58 3.41
CA LYS A 107 2.19 -14.50 2.77
C LYS A 107 1.51 -15.52 1.87
N GLU A 108 0.44 -16.16 2.34
CA GLU A 108 -0.32 -17.12 1.55
C GLU A 108 -0.90 -16.47 0.28
N MET A 109 -1.59 -15.33 0.44
CA MET A 109 -2.20 -14.58 -0.67
C MET A 109 -1.20 -14.13 -1.74
N THR A 110 0.06 -13.94 -1.35
CA THR A 110 1.12 -13.40 -2.21
C THR A 110 2.03 -14.46 -2.84
N THR A 111 1.90 -15.73 -2.45
CA THR A 111 2.62 -16.87 -3.03
C THR A 111 2.58 -16.93 -4.57
N PRO A 112 1.46 -16.58 -5.26
CA PRO A 112 1.42 -16.66 -6.72
C PRO A 112 2.23 -15.58 -7.48
N PHE A 113 2.90 -14.65 -6.78
CA PHE A 113 3.52 -13.45 -7.36
C PHE A 113 5.00 -13.34 -6.97
N GLU A 114 5.75 -12.49 -7.66
CA GLU A 114 7.18 -12.26 -7.44
C GLU A 114 7.55 -11.85 -5.98
N VAL A 115 6.59 -11.27 -5.26
CA VAL A 115 6.75 -10.88 -3.85
C VAL A 115 6.73 -12.08 -2.88
N GLU A 116 6.51 -13.31 -3.37
CA GLU A 116 6.64 -14.52 -2.57
C GLU A 116 8.02 -14.64 -1.91
N SER A 117 9.04 -14.04 -2.52
CA SER A 117 10.41 -14.00 -2.01
C SER A 117 10.57 -13.18 -0.72
N ARG A 118 9.61 -12.32 -0.38
CA ARG A 118 9.64 -11.47 0.82
C ARG A 118 9.22 -12.23 2.06
N THR A 119 9.98 -12.05 3.12
CA THR A 119 9.75 -12.70 4.41
C THR A 119 8.59 -12.05 5.16
N ILE A 120 8.10 -12.72 6.20
CA ILE A 120 7.14 -12.12 7.15
C ILE A 120 7.71 -10.83 7.76
N ASP A 121 9.02 -10.80 8.04
CA ASP A 121 9.68 -9.63 8.61
C ASP A 121 9.73 -8.44 7.64
N ASP A 122 9.98 -8.70 6.35
CA ASP A 122 9.91 -7.67 5.30
C ASP A 122 8.51 -7.04 5.23
N TRP A 123 7.46 -7.87 5.24
CA TRP A 123 6.07 -7.41 5.29
C TRP A 123 5.77 -6.63 6.56
N LYS A 124 6.22 -7.11 7.73
CA LYS A 124 6.03 -6.42 9.01
C LYS A 124 6.66 -5.03 8.98
N LYS A 125 7.92 -4.91 8.51
CA LYS A 125 8.63 -3.63 8.34
C LYS A 125 7.91 -2.69 7.39
N ALA A 126 7.51 -3.18 6.22
CA ALA A 126 6.81 -2.39 5.21
C ALA A 126 5.47 -1.85 5.72
N ILE A 127 4.67 -2.69 6.40
CA ILE A 127 3.39 -2.26 6.97
C ILE A 127 3.61 -1.20 8.05
N TYR A 128 4.59 -1.38 8.94
CA TYR A 128 4.87 -0.36 9.95
C TYR A 128 5.30 0.97 9.38
N GLU A 129 6.19 0.96 8.39
CA GLU A 129 6.66 2.17 7.75
C GLU A 129 5.51 2.88 7.02
N ALA A 130 4.64 2.11 6.35
CA ALA A 130 3.47 2.66 5.69
C ALA A 130 2.52 3.31 6.72
N TYR A 131 2.32 2.71 7.89
CA TYR A 131 1.53 3.31 8.97
C TYR A 131 2.20 4.51 9.63
N ARG A 132 3.52 4.52 9.75
CA ARG A 132 4.27 5.69 10.22
C ARG A 132 3.97 6.89 9.34
N VAL A 133 4.04 6.72 8.02
CA VAL A 133 3.75 7.79 7.06
C VAL A 133 2.25 8.10 7.01
N PHE A 134 1.36 7.10 7.01
CA PHE A 134 -0.09 7.30 7.06
C PHE A 134 -0.50 8.19 8.23
N ARG A 135 0.02 7.93 9.44
CA ARG A 135 -0.27 8.75 10.63
C ARG A 135 0.19 10.20 10.46
N LEU A 136 1.34 10.43 9.83
CA LEU A 136 1.84 11.78 9.54
C LEU A 136 0.92 12.50 8.53
N LEU A 137 0.53 11.83 7.45
CA LEU A 137 -0.40 12.38 6.46
C LEU A 137 -1.77 12.70 7.08
N LEU A 138 -2.28 11.82 7.95
CA LEU A 138 -3.53 12.04 8.67
C LEU A 138 -3.44 13.25 9.60
N LEU A 139 -2.33 13.36 10.37
CA LEU A 139 -2.09 14.46 11.29
C LEU A 139 -1.97 15.82 10.58
N HIS A 140 -1.22 15.86 9.47
CA HIS A 140 -0.93 17.08 8.73
C HIS A 140 -1.93 17.39 7.60
N LYS A 141 -2.92 16.52 7.40
CA LYS A 141 -3.93 16.60 6.33
C LYS A 141 -3.30 16.62 4.93
N GLY A 142 -2.26 15.82 4.73
CA GLY A 142 -1.44 15.76 3.52
C GLY A 142 0.04 15.93 3.82
N GLY A 143 0.87 15.94 2.77
CA GLY A 143 2.31 16.11 2.90
C GLY A 143 3.06 15.66 1.65
N GLN A 144 4.39 15.80 1.69
CA GLN A 144 5.30 15.23 0.72
C GLN A 144 5.97 14.00 1.33
N VAL A 145 6.07 12.93 0.56
CA VAL A 145 6.70 11.68 0.97
C VAL A 145 7.78 11.34 -0.04
N LEU A 146 8.99 11.08 0.45
CA LEU A 146 10.11 10.62 -0.35
C LEU A 146 10.23 9.11 -0.19
N PHE A 147 10.24 8.39 -1.31
CA PHE A 147 10.53 6.96 -1.35
C PHE A 147 11.94 6.76 -1.91
N ASP A 148 12.81 6.11 -1.14
CA ASP A 148 14.15 5.73 -1.56
C ASP A 148 14.24 4.20 -1.65
N THR A 149 14.50 3.68 -2.83
CA THR A 149 14.63 2.24 -3.08
C THR A 149 16.05 1.72 -2.88
N THR A 150 17.01 2.60 -2.60
CA THR A 150 18.43 2.26 -2.43
C THR A 150 18.82 1.97 -0.98
N ASN A 151 18.06 2.47 0.00
CA ASN A 151 18.27 2.24 1.43
C ASN A 151 17.02 1.59 2.05
N LYS A 152 16.98 0.26 2.08
CA LYS A 152 15.85 -0.55 2.61
C LYS A 152 16.10 -1.06 4.01
#